data_AF-A0A7D8UDF4-F1
#
_entry.id   AF-A0A7D8UDF4-F1
#
_cell.length_a   1.000
_cell.length_b   1.000
_cell.length_c   1.000
_cell.angle_alpha   90.00
_cell.angle_beta   90.00
_cell.angle_gamma   90.00
#
_symmetry.space_group_name_H-M   'P 1'
#
loop_
_entity.id
_entity.type
_entity.pdbx_description
1 polymer ?
#
loop_
_entity_poly.entity_id
_entity_poly.type
_entity_poly.pdbx_seq_one_letter_code
_entity_poly.pdbx_strand_id
1 'polypeptide(L)'
;MTMVVSTGCLPIPVSPLQQHRPEEKFWNHERYDRVPILGPTTAGGPAVALDPPSDDEIMRALERARPVQGGVPFLWEKQRNNVRILKEKIADYIDPPRFYPLIGPAQLHHAHYKCTIYCSERTIVGYPIPHSLDDMEVIEVIYVDHNHFHMVGDVEPYTTPNL
;
A
#
# COMPACT_ATOMS: atom_id res chain seq x y z
N MET A 1 -24.39 -12.55 52.23
CA MET A 1 -23.23 -12.96 51.42
C MET A 1 -23.63 -12.95 49.95
N THR A 2 -23.45 -11.82 49.28
CA THR A 2 -23.36 -11.70 47.82
C THR A 2 -22.87 -10.29 47.51
N MET A 3 -21.55 -10.15 47.42
CA MET A 3 -20.92 -8.94 46.90
C MET A 3 -21.09 -8.97 45.38
N VAL A 4 -22.00 -8.13 44.88
CA VAL A 4 -22.06 -7.80 43.45
C VAL A 4 -20.82 -6.98 43.15
N VAL A 5 -19.80 -7.59 42.55
CA VAL A 5 -18.65 -6.87 42.00
C VAL A 5 -19.19 -6.08 40.82
N SER A 6 -19.50 -4.80 41.06
CA SER A 6 -19.61 -3.82 39.99
C SER A 6 -18.27 -3.85 39.25
N THR A 7 -18.25 -4.45 38.06
CA THR A 7 -17.20 -4.29 37.06
C THR A 7 -17.18 -2.83 36.64
N GLY A 8 -16.58 -2.00 37.48
CA GLY A 8 -16.32 -0.60 37.19
C GLY A 8 -15.48 -0.52 35.91
N CYS A 9 -16.04 0.17 34.93
CA CYS A 9 -15.35 0.64 33.74
C CYS A 9 -14.19 1.55 34.19
N LEU A 10 -13.03 0.97 34.50
CA LEU A 10 -11.79 1.73 34.53
C LEU A 10 -11.45 2.01 33.06
N PRO A 11 -11.42 3.28 32.61
CA PRO A 11 -11.04 3.58 31.24
C PRO A 11 -9.59 3.10 31.06
N ILE A 12 -9.42 2.01 30.32
CA ILE A 12 -8.09 1.54 29.94
C ILE A 12 -7.52 2.62 29.04
N PRO A 13 -6.41 3.29 29.41
CA PRO A 13 -5.84 4.31 28.56
C PRO A 13 -5.42 3.66 27.24
N VAL A 14 -6.07 4.08 26.15
CA VAL A 14 -5.67 3.67 24.81
C VAL A 14 -4.40 4.43 24.48
N SER A 15 -3.31 3.69 24.22
CA SER A 15 -2.07 4.34 23.79
C SER A 15 -2.27 4.99 22.41
N PRO A 16 -1.60 6.12 22.10
CA PRO A 16 -1.66 6.73 20.77
C PRO A 16 -1.34 5.73 19.65
N LEU A 17 -0.45 4.77 19.90
CA LEU A 17 -0.12 3.69 18.96
C LEU A 17 -1.33 2.78 18.66
N GLN A 18 -2.11 2.42 19.68
CA GLN A 18 -3.30 1.58 19.52
C GLN A 18 -4.41 2.32 18.76
N GLN A 19 -4.52 3.64 18.92
CA GLN A 19 -5.45 4.46 18.14
C GLN A 19 -4.97 4.68 16.70
N HIS A 20 -3.68 4.93 16.50
CA HIS A 20 -3.13 5.26 15.18
C HIS A 20 -3.23 4.10 14.18
N ARG A 21 -3.00 2.86 14.63
CA ARG A 21 -3.02 1.66 13.77
C ARG A 21 -4.34 1.46 13.00
N PRO A 22 -5.53 1.49 13.62
CA PRO A 22 -6.79 1.35 12.89
C PRO A 22 -7.06 2.55 11.96
N GLU A 23 -6.70 3.77 12.37
CA GLU A 23 -6.83 4.98 11.53
C GLU A 23 -5.96 4.86 10.26
N GLU A 24 -4.70 4.45 10.42
CA GLU A 24 -3.77 4.22 9.33
C GLU A 24 -4.26 3.10 8.40
N LYS A 25 -4.78 2.00 8.96
CA LYS A 25 -5.35 0.90 8.19
C LYS A 25 -6.53 1.37 7.33
N PHE A 26 -7.44 2.14 7.91
CA PHE A 26 -8.59 2.68 7.17
C PHE A 26 -8.13 3.64 6.06
N TRP A 27 -7.19 4.52 6.38
CA TRP A 27 -6.64 5.47 5.42
C TRP A 27 -5.94 4.78 4.23
N ASN A 28 -5.15 3.73 4.49
CA ASN A 28 -4.52 2.92 3.44
C ASN A 28 -5.57 2.21 2.56
N HIS A 29 -6.61 1.66 3.19
CA HIS A 29 -7.67 0.97 2.48
C HIS A 29 -8.44 1.90 1.54
N GLU A 30 -8.79 3.10 2.00
CA GLU A 30 -9.52 4.09 1.19
C GLU A 30 -8.70 4.56 -0.03
N ARG A 31 -7.37 4.68 0.11
CA ARG A 31 -6.51 5.30 -0.92
C ARG A 31 -5.86 4.32 -1.88
N TYR A 32 -5.36 3.20 -1.40
CA TYR A 32 -4.48 2.32 -2.19
C TYR A 32 -5.06 0.93 -2.43
N ASP A 33 -5.82 0.38 -1.47
CA ASP A 33 -6.37 -0.97 -1.64
C ASP A 33 -7.64 -0.99 -2.52
N ARG A 34 -8.27 0.18 -2.76
CA ARG A 34 -9.45 0.29 -3.61
C ARG A 34 -9.08 0.32 -5.10
N VAL A 35 -9.63 -0.64 -5.82
CA VAL A 35 -9.50 -0.73 -7.27
C VAL A 35 -10.60 0.11 -7.95
N PRO A 36 -10.26 1.15 -8.72
CA PRO A 36 -11.26 1.95 -9.43
C PRO A 36 -11.84 1.17 -10.61
N ILE A 37 -13.15 1.36 -10.84
CA ILE A 37 -13.87 0.87 -12.01
C ILE A 37 -14.05 2.05 -12.95
N LEU A 38 -13.33 2.03 -14.06
CA LEU A 38 -13.37 3.05 -15.10
C LEU A 38 -14.37 2.69 -16.19
N GLY A 39 -14.74 3.71 -16.97
CA GLY A 39 -15.51 3.49 -18.20
C GLY A 39 -14.73 2.65 -19.24
N PRO A 40 -15.40 2.30 -20.35
CA PRO A 40 -14.76 1.57 -21.44
C PRO A 40 -13.55 2.36 -21.97
N THR A 41 -12.49 1.64 -22.30
CA THR A 41 -11.32 2.22 -22.98
C THR A 41 -11.77 2.91 -24.27
N THR A 42 -11.49 4.20 -24.40
CA THR A 42 -11.84 4.98 -25.59
C THR A 42 -11.31 4.27 -26.84
N ALA A 43 -12.21 3.98 -27.79
CA ALA A 43 -11.94 3.14 -28.96
C ALA A 43 -10.71 3.62 -29.76
N GLY A 44 -9.56 2.97 -29.55
CA GLY A 44 -8.36 3.11 -30.38
C GLY A 44 -7.17 3.86 -29.77
N GLY A 45 -7.26 4.38 -28.55
CA GLY A 45 -6.08 4.91 -27.84
C GLY A 45 -5.17 3.77 -27.34
N PRO A 46 -3.84 3.96 -27.23
CA PRO A 46 -3.00 3.01 -26.53
C PRO A 46 -3.54 2.88 -25.09
N ALA A 47 -3.68 1.64 -24.64
CA ALA A 47 -3.96 1.33 -23.23
C ALA A 47 -2.76 1.81 -22.41
N VAL A 48 -2.81 3.06 -21.96
CA VAL A 48 -1.83 3.60 -21.05
C VAL A 48 -2.48 3.56 -19.69
N ALA A 49 -1.85 2.84 -18.76
CA ALA A 49 -2.23 2.88 -17.35
C ALA A 49 -2.43 4.32 -16.85
N LEU A 50 -3.21 4.42 -15.78
CA LEU A 50 -3.34 5.62 -14.95
C LEU A 50 -1.98 6.19 -14.48
N ASP A 51 -2.09 7.25 -13.71
CA ASP A 51 -0.97 7.95 -13.07
C ASP A 51 0.03 7.00 -12.40
N PRO A 52 1.33 7.31 -12.45
CA PRO A 52 2.36 6.52 -11.75
C PRO A 52 2.12 6.49 -10.23
N PRO A 53 2.69 5.51 -9.51
CA PRO A 53 2.58 5.40 -8.05
C PRO A 53 2.98 6.70 -7.37
N SER A 54 2.16 7.10 -6.40
CA SER A 54 2.41 8.31 -5.61
C SER A 54 3.61 8.10 -4.70
N ASP A 55 4.35 9.17 -4.39
CA ASP A 55 5.49 9.06 -3.47
C ASP A 55 5.04 8.54 -2.09
N ASP A 56 3.86 8.93 -1.64
CA ASP A 56 3.26 8.48 -0.38
C ASP A 56 2.97 6.97 -0.38
N GLU A 57 2.47 6.45 -1.51
CA GLU A 57 2.22 5.01 -1.68
C GLU A 57 3.51 4.21 -1.61
N ILE A 58 4.56 4.69 -2.29
CA ILE A 58 5.88 4.08 -2.30
C ILE A 58 6.49 4.11 -0.89
N MET A 59 6.35 5.23 -0.17
CA MET A 59 6.84 5.36 1.20
C MET A 59 6.07 4.47 2.18
N ARG A 60 4.76 4.27 2.00
CA ARG A 60 3.96 3.33 2.80
C ARG A 60 4.33 1.88 2.51
N ALA A 61 4.58 1.54 1.25
CA ALA A 61 5.08 0.23 0.88
C ALA A 61 6.48 -0.03 1.46
N LEU A 62 7.35 0.99 1.44
CA LEU A 62 8.66 0.94 2.08
C LEU A 62 8.56 0.77 3.59
N GLU A 63 7.63 1.47 4.23
CA GLU A 63 7.38 1.36 5.66
C GLU A 63 6.89 -0.05 6.05
N ARG A 64 6.04 -0.65 5.22
CA ARG A 64 5.58 -2.03 5.42
C ARG A 64 6.71 -3.05 5.27
N ALA A 65 7.59 -2.87 4.30
CA ALA A 65 8.72 -3.77 4.04
C ALA A 65 9.83 -3.60 5.09
N ARG A 66 10.14 -2.36 5.45
CA ARG A 66 11.24 -2.01 6.35
C ARG A 66 10.80 -0.84 7.24
N PRO A 67 10.18 -1.14 8.40
CA PRO A 67 9.58 -0.11 9.23
C PRO A 67 10.63 0.79 9.89
N VAL A 68 10.34 2.09 9.88
CA VAL A 68 11.04 3.15 10.61
C VAL A 68 10.16 3.69 11.73
N GLN A 69 8.85 3.72 11.52
CA GLN A 69 7.86 4.12 12.50
C GLN A 69 7.75 3.07 13.61
N GLY A 70 7.77 3.55 14.86
CA GLY A 70 7.66 2.73 16.06
C GLY A 70 8.97 2.64 16.83
N GLY A 71 9.08 1.62 17.68
CA GLY A 71 10.17 1.47 18.63
C GLY A 71 9.93 2.20 19.95
N VAL A 72 10.94 2.15 20.82
CA VAL A 72 10.93 2.90 22.08
C VAL A 72 11.90 4.07 21.90
N PRO A 73 11.42 5.32 21.99
CA PRO A 73 12.27 6.50 21.89
C PRO A 73 13.48 6.38 22.81
N PHE A 74 14.62 6.91 22.37
CA PHE A 74 15.90 6.89 23.09
C PHE A 74 16.55 5.51 23.30
N LEU A 75 15.90 4.40 22.95
CA LEU A 75 16.51 3.06 22.98
C LEU A 75 17.03 2.65 21.61
N TRP A 76 16.17 2.76 20.60
CA TRP A 76 16.49 2.40 19.23
C TRP A 76 15.66 3.28 18.30
N GLU A 77 16.34 4.14 17.56
CA GLU A 77 15.71 5.04 16.60
C GLU A 77 16.36 4.86 15.23
N LYS A 78 15.53 4.70 14.20
CA LYS A 78 15.97 4.72 12.80
C LYS A 78 15.44 5.99 12.17
N GLN A 79 16.28 6.62 11.36
CA GLN A 79 15.94 7.82 10.61
C GLN A 79 16.34 7.61 9.15
N ARG A 80 15.45 7.95 8.22
CA ARG A 80 15.74 7.98 6.78
C ARG A 80 15.74 9.41 6.30
N ASN A 81 16.85 9.82 5.70
CA ASN A 81 17.07 11.16 5.18
C ASN A 81 17.37 11.12 3.68
N ASN A 82 17.20 12.27 3.01
CA ASN A 82 17.54 12.47 1.60
C ASN A 82 16.95 11.43 0.63
N VAL A 83 15.68 11.05 0.85
CA VAL A 83 15.00 10.06 0.02
C VAL A 83 14.85 10.57 -1.41
N ARG A 84 15.28 9.77 -2.38
CA ARG A 84 15.11 9.99 -3.82
C ARG A 84 14.48 8.76 -4.43
N ILE A 85 13.42 8.94 -5.20
CA ILE A 85 12.64 7.84 -5.75
C ILE A 85 12.70 7.91 -7.27
N LEU A 86 13.17 6.83 -7.90
CA LEU A 86 13.10 6.62 -9.35
C LEU A 86 11.97 5.63 -9.65
N LYS A 87 11.05 6.01 -10.53
CA LYS A 87 9.89 5.20 -10.90
C LYS A 87 10.04 4.73 -12.35
N GLU A 88 10.08 3.41 -12.54
CA GLU A 88 10.23 2.77 -13.84
C GLU A 88 8.99 1.92 -14.12
N LYS A 89 8.34 2.10 -15.28
CA LYS A 89 7.22 1.27 -15.71
C LYS A 89 7.75 0.03 -16.42
N ILE A 90 7.49 -1.16 -15.88
CA ILE A 90 8.00 -2.43 -16.41
C ILE A 90 7.04 -3.01 -17.43
N ALA A 91 5.76 -3.08 -17.09
CA ALA A 91 4.75 -3.74 -17.91
C ALA A 91 3.42 -3.01 -17.82
N ASP A 92 2.72 -2.99 -18.95
CA ASP A 92 1.39 -2.44 -19.10
C ASP A 92 0.60 -3.27 -20.08
N TYR A 93 -0.45 -3.93 -19.63
CA TYR A 93 -1.27 -4.77 -20.48
C TYR A 93 -2.69 -4.93 -19.94
N ILE A 94 -3.61 -5.19 -20.86
CA ILE A 94 -5.03 -5.42 -20.57
C ILE A 94 -5.33 -6.91 -20.77
N ASP A 95 -5.94 -7.53 -19.76
CA ASP A 95 -6.46 -8.89 -19.84
C ASP A 95 -7.71 -8.95 -20.74
N PRO A 96 -7.99 -10.10 -21.38
CA PRO A 96 -9.22 -10.28 -22.15
C PRO A 96 -10.46 -10.08 -21.26
N PRO A 97 -11.61 -9.66 -21.82
CA PRO A 97 -12.84 -9.46 -21.06
C PRO A 97 -13.24 -10.72 -20.29
N ARG A 98 -13.52 -10.56 -18.99
CA ARG A 98 -14.01 -11.63 -18.12
C ARG A 98 -15.25 -11.16 -17.37
N PHE A 99 -16.05 -12.12 -16.92
CA PHE A 99 -17.20 -11.84 -16.08
C PHE A 99 -16.79 -11.82 -14.60
N TYR A 100 -16.95 -10.67 -13.95
CA TYR A 100 -16.74 -10.49 -12.52
C TYR A 100 -18.09 -10.39 -11.80
N PRO A 101 -18.43 -11.26 -10.82
CA PRO A 101 -19.78 -11.33 -10.26
C PRO A 101 -20.37 -10.03 -9.70
N LEU A 102 -19.55 -9.12 -9.16
CA LEU A 102 -20.01 -7.85 -8.56
C LEU A 102 -19.97 -6.64 -9.52
N ILE A 103 -19.34 -6.78 -10.69
CA ILE A 103 -19.08 -5.68 -11.64
C ILE A 103 -19.81 -5.94 -12.97
N GLY A 104 -19.83 -7.20 -13.42
CA GLY A 104 -20.27 -7.61 -14.74
C GLY A 104 -19.09 -7.89 -15.69
N PRO A 105 -19.28 -7.75 -17.01
CA PRO A 105 -18.21 -7.89 -17.99
C PRO A 105 -17.22 -6.73 -17.88
N ALA A 106 -15.98 -7.04 -17.51
CA ALA A 106 -14.91 -6.05 -17.40
C ALA A 106 -13.57 -6.61 -17.89
N GLN A 107 -12.72 -5.71 -18.35
CA GLN A 107 -11.31 -5.96 -18.62
C GLN A 107 -10.48 -5.47 -17.43
N LEU A 108 -9.49 -6.26 -17.02
CA LEU A 108 -8.55 -5.87 -15.98
C LEU A 108 -7.30 -5.30 -16.65
N HIS A 109 -6.91 -4.09 -16.25
CA HIS A 109 -5.69 -3.44 -16.71
C HIS A 109 -4.64 -3.56 -15.62
N HIS A 110 -3.50 -4.17 -15.97
CA HIS A 110 -2.37 -4.38 -15.09
C HIS A 110 -1.24 -3.41 -15.45
N ALA A 111 -0.82 -2.62 -14.47
CA ALA A 111 0.32 -1.72 -14.59
C ALA A 111 1.35 -2.01 -13.50
N HIS A 112 2.51 -2.49 -13.91
CA HIS A 112 3.59 -2.89 -13.00
C HIS A 112 4.69 -1.83 -12.99
N TYR A 113 4.96 -1.29 -11.81
CA TYR A 113 6.01 -0.30 -11.58
C TYR A 113 7.10 -0.87 -10.68
N LYS A 114 8.34 -0.55 -11.02
CA LYS A 114 9.50 -0.72 -10.16
C LYS A 114 9.94 0.64 -9.68
N CYS A 115 9.97 0.79 -8.37
CA CYS A 115 10.39 2.00 -7.70
C CYS A 115 11.72 1.73 -6.99
N THR A 116 12.78 2.41 -7.42
CA THR A 116 14.10 2.34 -6.78
C THR A 116 14.27 3.55 -5.88
N ILE A 117 14.50 3.32 -4.59
CA ILE A 117 14.58 4.32 -3.55
C ILE A 117 16.02 4.40 -3.08
N TYR A 118 16.61 5.59 -3.20
CA TYR A 118 17.92 5.91 -2.65
C TYR A 118 17.70 6.73 -1.38
N CYS A 119 18.30 6.31 -0.27
CA CYS A 119 18.24 7.07 0.97
C CYS A 119 19.52 6.94 1.80
N SER A 120 19.72 7.90 2.70
CA SER A 120 20.71 7.79 3.78
C SER A 120 19.99 7.39 5.07
N GLU A 121 20.46 6.33 5.74
CA GLU A 121 19.89 5.84 6.99
C GLU A 121 20.84 6.12 8.15
N ARG A 122 20.26 6.63 9.25
CA ARG A 122 20.95 6.78 10.52
C ARG A 122 20.23 5.96 11.57
N THR A 123 20.95 5.05 12.20
CA THR A 123 20.45 4.29 13.35
C THR A 123 21.13 4.78 14.62
N ILE A 124 20.34 5.22 15.58
CA ILE A 124 20.80 5.66 16.90
C ILE A 124 20.42 4.59 17.91
N VAL A 125 21.42 3.96 18.49
CA VAL A 125 21.28 2.95 19.54
C VAL A 125 21.60 3.63 20.86
N GLY A 126 20.62 3.73 21.76
CA GLY A 126 20.80 4.37 23.06
C GLY A 126 21.16 3.40 24.20
N TYR A 127 20.94 2.09 24.01
CA TYR A 127 21.21 1.04 25.02
C TYR A 127 21.50 -0.31 24.32
N PRO A 128 22.37 -1.19 24.85
CA PRO A 128 23.13 -1.10 26.11
C PRO A 128 24.39 -0.24 26.04
N ILE A 129 24.99 -0.10 24.86
CA ILE A 129 26.17 0.73 24.63
C ILE A 129 25.79 1.78 23.58
N PRO A 130 25.74 3.07 23.94
CA PRO A 130 25.32 4.11 23.01
C PRO A 130 26.27 4.22 21.80
N HIS A 131 25.73 4.11 20.60
CA HIS A 131 26.47 4.33 19.35
C HIS A 131 25.53 4.74 18.21
N SER A 132 26.09 5.37 17.18
CA SER A 132 25.39 5.71 15.95
C SER A 132 25.98 4.96 14.77
N LEU A 133 25.12 4.45 13.91
CA LEU A 133 25.46 3.82 12.64
C LEU A 133 24.89 4.68 11.52
N ASP A 134 25.76 5.15 10.62
CA ASP A 134 25.39 5.97 9.47
C ASP A 134 25.68 5.18 8.20
N ASP A 135 24.63 4.94 7.41
CA ASP A 135 24.69 4.31 6.09
C ASP A 135 24.23 5.33 5.05
N MET A 136 25.14 5.75 4.16
CA MET A 136 24.90 6.86 3.24
C MET A 136 24.30 6.41 1.90
N GLU A 137 24.33 5.11 1.59
CA GLU A 137 24.02 4.58 0.25
C GLU A 137 23.04 3.40 0.31
N VAL A 138 21.92 3.57 1.03
CA VAL A 138 20.87 2.56 1.07
C VAL A 138 20.05 2.61 -0.21
N ILE A 139 19.95 1.47 -0.89
CA ILE A 139 19.18 1.29 -2.12
C ILE A 139 18.12 0.22 -1.87
N GLU A 140 16.85 0.59 -2.04
CA GLU A 140 15.72 -0.32 -1.88
C GLU A 140 14.91 -0.36 -3.17
N VAL A 141 14.47 -1.54 -3.58
CA VAL A 141 13.64 -1.73 -4.77
C VAL A 141 12.28 -2.27 -4.35
N ILE A 142 11.23 -1.52 -4.68
CA ILE A 142 9.85 -1.87 -4.38
C ILE A 142 9.09 -2.02 -5.69
N TYR A 143 8.33 -3.11 -5.79
CA TYR A 143 7.39 -3.33 -6.87
C TYR A 143 6.00 -2.89 -6.41
N VAL A 144 5.39 -1.99 -7.17
CA VAL A 144 4.05 -1.47 -6.91
C VAL A 144 3.19 -1.78 -8.13
N ASP A 145 2.08 -2.45 -7.88
CA ASP A 145 1.14 -2.87 -8.92
C ASP A 145 -0.11 -2.02 -8.83
N HIS A 146 -0.45 -1.39 -9.95
CA HIS A 146 -1.69 -0.65 -10.11
C HIS A 146 -2.61 -1.42 -11.03
N ASN A 147 -3.72 -1.86 -10.46
CA ASN A 147 -4.75 -2.60 -11.16
C ASN A 147 -6.02 -1.75 -11.20
N HIS A 148 -6.70 -1.73 -12.34
CA HIS A 148 -8.00 -1.08 -12.47
C HIS A 148 -8.87 -1.82 -13.49
N PHE A 149 -10.19 -1.71 -13.33
CA PHE A 149 -11.13 -2.32 -14.24
C PHE A 149 -11.61 -1.34 -15.28
N HIS A 150 -11.77 -1.80 -16.52
CA HIS A 150 -12.52 -1.13 -17.56
C HIS A 150 -13.82 -1.88 -17.79
N MET A 151 -14.96 -1.21 -17.63
CA MET A 151 -16.24 -1.78 -18.02
C MET A 151 -16.27 -2.01 -19.53
N VAL A 152 -16.65 -3.21 -19.94
CA VAL A 152 -16.89 -3.53 -21.35
C VAL A 152 -18.39 -3.56 -21.58
N GLY A 153 -18.84 -3.10 -22.77
CA GLY A 153 -20.24 -3.22 -23.18
C GLY A 153 -20.68 -4.68 -23.34
N ASP A 154 -21.89 -4.88 -23.85
CA ASP A 154 -22.47 -6.22 -24.02
C ASP A 154 -21.54 -7.14 -24.81
N VAL A 155 -21.10 -8.23 -24.18
CA VAL A 155 -20.18 -9.21 -24.78
C VAL A 155 -21.04 -10.32 -25.39
N GLU A 156 -21.34 -10.24 -26.69
CA GLU A 156 -22.02 -11.33 -27.39
C GLU A 156 -21.04 -12.46 -27.78
N PRO A 157 -21.36 -13.76 -27.58
CA PRO A 157 -22.22 -14.37 -26.57
C PRO A 157 -21.39 -15.07 -25.48
N TYR A 158 -21.78 -14.87 -24.23
CA TYR A 158 -21.30 -15.65 -23.09
C TYR A 158 -21.75 -17.12 -23.22
N THR A 159 -20.81 -18.05 -23.39
CA THR A 159 -21.09 -19.47 -23.11
C THR A 159 -21.03 -19.63 -21.59
N THR A 160 -22.17 -19.72 -20.92
CA THR A 160 -22.20 -20.21 -19.54
C THR A 160 -21.61 -21.61 -19.52
N PRO A 161 -20.56 -21.90 -18.74
CA PRO A 161 -20.15 -23.28 -18.53
C PRO A 161 -21.32 -24.03 -17.89
N ASN A 162 -21.77 -25.11 -18.52
CA ASN A 162 -22.77 -26.00 -17.92
C ASN A 162 -22.18 -26.54 -16.61
N LEU A 163 -22.83 -26.22 -15.51
CA LEU A 163 -22.57 -26.81 -14.19
C LEU A 163 -22.93 -28.30 -14.18
#